data_AF-A0A7C0ZFT2-F1
#
_entry.id   AF-A0A7C0ZFT2-F1
#
_cell.length_a   1.000
_cell.length_b   1.000
_cell.length_c   1.000
_cell.angle_alpha   90.00
_cell.angle_beta   90.00
_cell.angle_gamma   90.00
#
_symmetry.space_group_name_H-M   'P 1'
#
loop_
_entity.id
_entity.type
_entity.pdbx_description
1 polymer ?
#
loop_
_entity_poly.entity_id
_entity_poly.type
_entity_poly.pdbx_seq_one_letter_code
_entity_poly.pdbx_strand_id
1 'polypeptide(L)'
;SYIDPRSAINIGMLPDIPIERFEVCGNTSLEGAKRLFFERDGIRRTYRIRDNLTYVELNVNQEFMNLFSGAKFLPHTDISLFPSVKKRLSSVLR
;
A
#
# COMPACT_ATOMS: atom_id res chain seq x y z
N SER A 1 -9.80 11.05 -6.55
CA SER A 1 -9.56 9.69 -7.06
C SER A 1 -10.00 8.67 -6.03
N TYR A 2 -10.80 7.69 -6.44
CA TYR A 2 -11.33 6.63 -5.59
C TYR A 2 -10.63 5.32 -5.97
N ILE A 3 -9.99 4.66 -5.00
CA ILE A 3 -9.44 3.31 -5.18
C ILE A 3 -10.36 2.39 -4.39
N ASP A 4 -11.06 1.50 -5.09
CA ASP A 4 -11.86 0.45 -4.46
C ASP A 4 -10.92 -0.64 -3.90
N PRO A 5 -10.86 -0.86 -2.57
CA PRO A 5 -9.91 -1.80 -1.99
C PRO A 5 -10.11 -3.24 -2.47
N ARG A 6 -11.35 -3.68 -2.71
CA ARG A 6 -11.63 -5.03 -3.23
C ARG A 6 -11.02 -5.22 -4.61
N SER A 7 -11.22 -4.24 -5.49
CA SER A 7 -10.69 -4.25 -6.85
C SER A 7 -9.16 -4.22 -6.85
N ALA A 8 -8.56 -3.43 -5.96
CA ALA A 8 -7.11 -3.37 -5.77
C ALA A 8 -6.51 -4.71 -5.28
N ILE A 9 -7.16 -5.38 -4.33
CA ILE A 9 -6.76 -6.72 -3.86
C ILE A 9 -6.87 -7.75 -5.00
N ASN A 10 -7.94 -7.69 -5.79
CA ASN A 10 -8.15 -8.63 -6.91
C ASN A 10 -7.04 -8.60 -7.95
N ILE A 11 -6.36 -7.46 -8.12
CA ILE A 11 -5.24 -7.29 -9.05
C ILE A 11 -3.88 -7.33 -8.35
N GLY A 12 -3.80 -7.71 -7.07
CA GLY A 12 -2.52 -7.81 -6.36
C GLY A 12 -1.90 -6.48 -5.95
N MET A 13 -2.60 -5.35 -6.08
CA MET A 13 -2.07 -4.03 -5.73
C MET A 13 -2.03 -3.80 -4.21
N LEU A 14 -3.00 -4.35 -3.48
CA LEU A 14 -3.10 -4.27 -2.02
C LEU A 14 -3.10 -5.67 -1.41
N PRO A 15 -2.61 -5.84 -0.17
CA PRO A 15 -2.63 -7.12 0.52
C PRO A 15 -4.07 -7.55 0.82
N ASP A 16 -4.30 -8.86 0.82
CA ASP A 16 -5.62 -9.44 1.11
C ASP A 16 -5.91 -9.46 2.62
N ILE A 17 -6.26 -8.29 3.15
CA ILE A 17 -6.64 -8.06 4.54
C ILE A 17 -8.06 -7.45 4.62
N PRO A 18 -8.72 -7.44 5.81
CA PRO A 18 -10.06 -6.87 5.95
C PRO A 18 -10.15 -5.43 5.44
N ILE A 19 -11.23 -5.15 4.69
CA ILE A 19 -11.35 -3.91 3.91
C ILE A 19 -11.49 -2.68 4.80
N GLU A 20 -12.02 -2.90 6.00
CA GLU A 20 -12.22 -1.89 7.03
C GLU A 20 -10.89 -1.32 7.56
N ARG A 21 -9.75 -1.94 7.21
CA ARG A 21 -8.41 -1.44 7.53
C ARG A 21 -7.87 -0.42 6.52
N PHE A 22 -8.52 -0.23 5.38
CA PHE A 22 -8.08 0.72 4.37
C PHE A 22 -8.82 2.05 4.52
N GLU A 23 -8.05 3.14 4.61
CA GLU A 23 -8.55 4.51 4.62
C GLU A 23 -8.03 5.27 3.40
N VAL A 24 -8.91 6.00 2.72
CA VAL A 24 -8.54 6.81 1.55
C VAL A 24 -8.15 8.21 2.03
N CYS A 25 -6.84 8.48 2.10
CA CYS A 25 -6.33 9.75 2.61
C CYS A 25 -6.22 10.88 1.56
N GLY A 26 -6.56 10.62 0.29
CA GLY A 26 -6.45 11.61 -0.78
C GLY A 26 -5.02 12.12 -1.00
N ASN A 27 -4.88 13.41 -1.33
CA ASN A 27 -3.55 14.04 -1.50
C ASN A 27 -3.02 14.55 -0.16
N THR A 28 -2.38 13.66 0.59
CA THR A 28 -1.77 13.98 1.89
C THR A 28 -0.58 14.92 1.79
N SER A 29 0.09 15.00 0.64
CA SER A 29 1.19 15.95 0.41
C SER A 29 0.70 17.40 0.45
N LEU A 30 -0.38 17.70 -0.29
CA LEU A 30 -0.99 19.04 -0.28
C LEU A 30 -1.59 19.36 1.09
N GLU A 31 -2.27 18.40 1.72
CA GLU A 31 -2.84 18.59 3.06
C GLU A 31 -1.75 18.85 4.11
N GLY A 32 -0.64 18.11 4.03
CA GLY A 32 0.54 18.35 4.86
C GLY A 32 1.15 19.74 4.65
N ALA A 33 1.24 20.21 3.40
CA ALA A 33 1.72 21.56 3.09
C ALA A 33 0.81 22.66 3.67
N LYS A 34 -0.52 22.48 3.61
CA LYS A 34 -1.48 23.38 4.26
C LYS A 34 -1.30 23.40 5.78
N ARG A 35 -1.21 22.23 6.41
CA ARG A 35 -0.98 22.12 7.86
C ARG A 35 0.32 22.79 8.28
N LEU A 36 1.39 22.62 7.50
CA LEU A 36 2.65 23.32 7.74
C LEU A 36 2.51 24.84 7.76
N PHE A 37 1.64 25.39 6.91
CA PHE A 37 1.38 26.82 6.81
C PHE A 37 0.52 27.37 7.95
N PHE A 38 -0.49 26.61 8.39
CA PHE A 38 -1.45 27.08 9.40
C PHE A 38 -1.12 26.67 10.84
N GLU A 39 -0.36 25.59 11.06
CA GLU A 39 0.01 25.11 12.39
C GLU A 39 1.32 25.77 12.85
N ARG A 40 1.28 26.47 13.99
CA ARG A 40 2.46 27.15 14.58
C ARG A 40 3.66 26.20 14.78
N ASP A 41 3.39 24.93 15.07
CA ASP A 41 4.41 23.91 15.35
C ASP A 41 4.66 22.94 14.19
N GLY A 42 4.03 23.17 13.03
CA GLY A 42 4.07 22.27 11.88
C GLY A 42 5.51 21.97 11.43
N ILE A 43 6.36 23.00 11.35
CA ILE A 43 7.77 22.85 10.94
C ILE A 43 8.54 21.96 11.91
N ARG A 44 8.39 22.21 13.22
CA ARG A 44 9.07 21.43 14.26
C ARG A 44 8.63 19.97 14.23
N ARG A 45 7.34 19.71 14.00
CA ARG A 45 6.81 18.35 13.84
C ARG A 45 7.40 17.65 12.62
N THR A 46 7.49 18.32 11.47
CA THR A 46 8.08 17.77 10.25
C THR A 46 9.54 17.38 10.44
N TYR A 47 10.35 18.22 11.10
CA TYR A 47 11.75 17.85 11.41
C TYR A 47 11.85 16.64 12.32
N ARG A 48 11.02 16.55 13.37
CA ARG A 48 10.98 15.36 14.24
C ARG A 48 10.62 14.09 13.47
N ILE A 49 9.68 14.17 12.53
CA ILE A 49 9.34 13.01 11.68
C ILE A 49 10.54 12.64 10.81
N ARG A 50 11.16 13.62 10.14
CA ARG A 50 12.35 13.42 9.32
C ARG A 50 13.46 12.71 10.09
N ASP A 51 13.74 13.16 11.31
CA ASP A 51 14.84 12.62 12.12
C ASP A 51 14.60 11.17 12.58
N ASN A 52 13.35 10.68 12.51
CA ASN A 52 12.98 9.30 12.81
C ASN A 52 12.74 8.45 11.54
N LEU A 53 12.98 8.98 10.34
CA LEU A 53 12.85 8.21 9.10
C LEU A 53 14.13 7.45 8.81
N THR A 54 14.01 6.15 8.61
CA THR A 54 15.07 5.30 8.05
C THR A 54 14.79 5.03 6.59
N TYR A 55 15.73 5.41 5.71
CA TYR A 55 15.66 5.08 4.30
C TYR A 55 16.15 3.65 4.06
N VAL A 56 15.36 2.88 3.32
CA VAL A 56 15.72 1.52 2.88
C VAL A 56 15.84 1.53 1.36
N GLU A 57 17.06 1.29 0.84
CA GLU A 57 17.31 1.20 -0.60
C GLU A 57 16.84 -0.17 -1.13
N LEU A 58 15.89 -0.16 -2.05
CA LEU A 58 15.29 -1.38 -2.59
C LEU A 58 15.99 -1.90 -3.85
N ASN A 59 16.68 -1.04 -4.61
CA ASN A 59 17.29 -1.44 -5.88
C ASN A 59 18.47 -2.41 -5.71
N VAL A 60 19.11 -2.41 -4.54
CA VAL A 60 20.22 -3.32 -4.22
C VAL A 60 19.76 -4.55 -3.43
N ASN A 61 18.47 -4.64 -3.10
CA ASN A 61 17.93 -5.70 -2.26
C ASN A 61 17.45 -6.88 -3.13
N GLN A 62 18.22 -7.97 -3.12
CA GLN A 62 17.89 -9.18 -3.88
C GLN A 62 16.57 -9.83 -3.44
N GLU A 63 16.23 -9.75 -2.16
CA GLU A 63 14.95 -10.24 -1.63
C GLU A 63 13.78 -9.46 -2.22
N PHE A 64 13.89 -8.13 -2.28
CA PHE A 64 12.89 -7.28 -2.95
C PHE A 64 12.72 -7.67 -4.42
N MET A 65 13.81 -7.92 -5.16
CA MET A 65 13.71 -8.34 -6.56
C MET A 65 12.97 -9.68 -6.73
N ASN A 66 13.15 -10.61 -5.79
CA ASN A 66 12.39 -11.87 -5.78
C ASN A 66 10.89 -11.62 -5.49
N LEU A 67 10.57 -10.79 -4.50
CA LEU A 67 9.20 -10.40 -4.17
C LEU A 67 8.51 -9.69 -5.35
N PHE A 68 9.20 -8.72 -5.96
CA PHE A 68 8.72 -8.00 -7.14
C PHE A 68 8.49 -8.95 -8.32
N SER A 69 9.35 -9.96 -8.49
CA SER A 69 9.15 -10.96 -9.54
C SER A 69 7.86 -11.76 -9.36
N GLY A 70 7.58 -12.18 -8.11
CA GLY A 70 6.34 -12.87 -7.75
C GLY A 70 5.07 -12.03 -7.97
N ALA A 71 5.18 -10.71 -7.78
CA ALA A 71 4.09 -9.74 -7.91
C ALA A 71 3.76 -9.31 -9.34
N LYS A 72 4.49 -9.79 -10.36
CA LYS A 72 4.18 -9.50 -11.77
C LYS A 72 2.97 -10.26 -12.32
N PHE A 73 2.42 -11.21 -11.58
CA PHE A 73 1.24 -11.99 -11.97
C PHE A 73 0.04 -11.57 -11.13
N LEU A 74 -1.18 -11.68 -11.67
CA LEU A 74 -2.39 -11.26 -10.97
C LEU A 74 -3.11 -12.45 -10.30
N PRO A 75 -3.48 -12.35 -9.01
CA PRO A 75 -3.09 -11.28 -8.08
C PRO A 75 -1.63 -11.41 -7.61
N HIS A 76 -1.05 -12.61 -7.67
CA HIS A 76 0.35 -12.90 -7.34
C HIS A 76 0.71 -14.31 -7.83
N THR A 77 1.99 -14.64 -7.95
CA THR A 77 2.44 -16.02 -8.27
C THR A 77 2.02 -17.01 -7.18
N ASP A 78 2.11 -16.59 -5.92
CA ASP A 78 1.59 -17.33 -4.77
C ASP A 78 0.17 -16.89 -4.42
N ILE A 79 -0.81 -17.73 -4.82
CA ILE A 79 -2.24 -17.49 -4.56
C ILE A 79 -2.63 -17.63 -3.09
N SER A 80 -1.78 -18.25 -2.25
CA SER A 80 -2.08 -18.42 -0.82
C SER A 80 -2.10 -17.09 -0.06
N LEU A 81 -1.39 -16.08 -0.58
CA LEU A 81 -1.39 -14.70 -0.08
C LEU A 81 -2.71 -13.96 -0.36
N PHE A 82 -3.58 -14.51 -1.22
CA PHE A 82 -4.85 -13.89 -1.64
C PHE A 82 -6.05 -14.85 -1.42
N PRO A 83 -6.34 -15.23 -0.16
CA PRO A 83 -7.42 -16.17 0.16
C PRO A 83 -8.81 -15.74 -0.32
N SER A 84 -9.14 -14.45 -0.30
CA SER A 84 -10.44 -13.93 -0.74
C SER A 84 -10.61 -14.07 -2.26
N VAL A 85 -9.55 -13.83 -3.03
CA VAL A 85 -9.53 -14.02 -4.49
C VAL A 85 -9.63 -15.51 -4.84
N LYS A 86 -8.87 -16.36 -4.13
CA LYS A 86 -8.92 -17.82 -4.29
C LYS A 86 -10.34 -18.37 -4.10
N LYS A 87 -11.03 -17.92 -3.04
CA LYS A 87 -12.43 -18.32 -2.75
C LYS A 87 -13.40 -17.86 -3.85
N ARG A 88 -13.18 -16.69 -4.43
CA ARG A 88 -14.01 -16.18 -5.54
C ARG A 88 -13.80 -16.98 -6.83
N LEU A 89 -12.56 -17.29 -7.19
CA LEU A 89 -12.26 -18.08 -8.38
C LEU A 89 -12.86 -19.49 -8.28
N SER A 90 -12.80 -20.12 -7.11
CA SER A 90 -13.40 -21.45 -6.91
C SER A 90 -14.93 -21.44 -6.94
N SER A 91 -15.59 -20.31 -6.66
CA SER A 91 -17.03 -20.17 -6.83
C SER A 91 -17.48 -19.93 -8.27
N VAL A 92 -16.60 -19.41 -9.13
CA VAL A 92 -16.91 -19.11 -10.55
C VAL A 92 -16.57 -20.27 -11.48
N LEU A 93 -15.57 -21.09 -11.12
CA LEU A 93 -15.13 -22.26 -11.87
C LEU A 93 -15.92 -23.55 -11.53
N ARG A 94 -17.02 -23.42 -10.79
CA ARG A 94 -18.02 -24.49 -10.57
C ARG A 94 -19.23 -24.21 -11.44
#